data_AF-A0A7S2L3K2-F1
#
_entry.id   AF-A0A7S2L3K2-F1
#
_cell.length_a   1.000
_cell.length_b   1.000
_cell.length_c   1.000
_cell.angle_alpha   90.00
_cell.angle_beta   90.00
_cell.angle_gamma   90.00
#
_symmetry.space_group_name_H-M   'P 1'
#
loop_
_entity.id
_entity.type
_entity.pdbx_description
1 polymer ?
#
loop_
_entity_poly.entity_id
_entity_poly.type
_entity_poly.pdbx_seq_one_letter_code
_entity_poly.pdbx_strand_id
1 'polypeptide(L)'
;AYQVGVASDEAWWPAVMRSWRSEGACRAMHPEKGRLGFALQRLSPFSAGAAAQEWEHLKALWDKSWGRRPKDTRPALVGAYRIQNKGLLTGFAAARQAMLAKLSPDNFADGCGREGELSVELLWHGTKQAGALVDICGEGFDRACAATCAYGKGCYFAANADFADQYACAVHVPGEGDVDG
;
A
#
# COMPACT_ATOMS: atom_id res chain seq x y z
N ALA A 1 -25.37 1.28 4.45
CA ALA A 1 -24.30 2.18 3.96
C ALA A 1 -23.26 2.31 5.06
N TYR A 2 -22.08 1.71 4.90
CA TYR A 2 -20.99 1.86 5.86
C TYR A 2 -20.19 3.14 5.54
N GLN A 3 -20.12 4.05 6.50
CA GLN A 3 -19.16 5.16 6.48
C GLN A 3 -17.75 4.57 6.62
N VAL A 4 -16.84 4.91 5.72
CA VAL A 4 -15.42 4.48 5.79
C VAL A 4 -14.74 4.98 7.08
N GLY A 5 -15.33 5.97 7.75
CA GLY A 5 -14.89 6.47 9.04
C GLY A 5 -14.93 5.48 10.21
N VAL A 6 -15.48 4.27 10.04
CA VAL A 6 -15.43 3.23 11.10
C VAL A 6 -14.36 2.17 10.83
N ALA A 7 -14.01 1.93 9.57
CA ALA A 7 -13.14 0.81 9.22
C ALA A 7 -11.68 1.05 9.62
N SER A 8 -11.17 2.29 9.55
CA SER A 8 -9.77 2.62 9.84
C SER A 8 -9.40 2.60 11.33
N ASP A 9 -10.38 2.63 12.24
CA ASP A 9 -10.11 2.75 13.67
C ASP A 9 -9.91 1.38 14.36
N GLU A 10 -10.13 0.29 13.63
CA GLU A 10 -9.94 -1.05 14.17
C GLU A 10 -8.46 -1.35 14.45
N ALA A 11 -8.17 -1.93 15.62
CA ALA A 11 -6.81 -2.11 16.14
C ALA A 11 -5.90 -3.01 15.27
N TRP A 12 -6.48 -3.79 14.36
CA TRP A 12 -5.73 -4.67 13.45
C TRP A 12 -5.16 -3.94 12.23
N TRP A 13 -5.63 -2.73 11.92
CA TRP A 13 -4.97 -1.93 10.89
C TRP A 13 -3.60 -1.45 11.38
N PRO A 14 -2.57 -1.42 10.52
CA PRO A 14 -1.30 -0.79 10.84
C PRO A 14 -1.51 0.65 11.32
N ALA A 15 -0.76 1.09 12.34
CA ALA A 15 -0.95 2.39 12.99
C ALA A 15 -0.96 3.57 12.00
N VAL A 16 -0.14 3.50 10.94
CA VAL A 16 -0.09 4.52 9.89
C VAL A 16 -1.40 4.62 9.10
N MET A 17 -2.14 3.51 8.89
CA MET A 17 -3.41 3.51 8.16
C MET A 17 -4.56 4.04 9.01
N ARG A 18 -4.47 3.90 10.34
CA ARG A 18 -5.51 4.40 11.26
C ARG A 18 -5.60 5.93 11.29
N SER A 19 -4.57 6.64 10.84
CA SER A 19 -4.58 8.11 10.77
C SER A 19 -5.18 8.67 9.47
N TRP A 20 -5.63 7.81 8.55
CA TRP A 20 -6.06 8.22 7.20
C TRP A 20 -7.49 8.77 7.18
N ARG A 21 -7.64 10.09 7.33
CA ARG A 21 -8.94 10.76 7.10
C ARG A 21 -9.31 10.70 5.61
N SER A 22 -10.54 10.28 5.31
CA SER A 22 -11.08 10.21 3.93
C SER A 22 -11.79 11.49 3.46
N GLU A 23 -11.91 12.49 4.33
CA GLU A 23 -12.56 13.77 4.03
C GLU A 23 -11.63 14.70 3.23
N GLY A 24 -12.17 15.33 2.18
CA GLY A 24 -11.48 16.38 1.42
C GLY A 24 -10.46 15.91 0.38
N ALA A 25 -10.40 14.62 0.06
CA ALA A 25 -9.42 14.11 -0.90
C ALA A 25 -9.78 14.48 -2.36
N CYS A 26 -8.86 15.15 -3.05
CA CYS A 26 -8.99 15.45 -4.47
C CYS A 26 -8.83 14.19 -5.31
N ARG A 27 -9.82 13.88 -6.16
CA ARG A 27 -9.74 12.74 -7.08
C ARG A 27 -8.56 12.90 -8.03
N ALA A 28 -7.83 11.82 -8.25
CA ALA A 28 -6.73 11.80 -9.20
C ALA A 28 -7.26 11.89 -10.64
N MET A 29 -6.46 12.51 -11.50
CA MET A 29 -6.78 12.72 -12.92
C MET A 29 -5.68 12.06 -13.77
N HIS A 30 -6.08 11.21 -14.71
CA HIS A 30 -5.21 10.71 -15.76
C HIS A 30 -5.36 11.59 -17.01
N PRO A 31 -4.25 11.98 -17.68
CA PRO A 31 -4.32 12.82 -18.88
C PRO A 31 -5.25 12.25 -19.97
N GLU A 32 -5.23 10.93 -20.15
CA GLU A 32 -6.00 10.25 -21.20
C GLU A 32 -7.30 9.58 -20.71
N LYS A 33 -7.33 9.07 -19.47
CA LYS A 33 -8.45 8.28 -18.93
C LYS A 33 -9.44 9.16 -18.12
N GLY A 34 -9.12 10.43 -17.91
CA GLY A 34 -9.96 11.37 -17.14
C GLY A 34 -9.94 11.10 -15.64
N ARG A 35 -11.11 11.13 -14.98
CA ARG A 35 -11.23 10.99 -13.52
C ARG A 35 -10.96 9.55 -13.09
N LEU A 36 -10.00 9.38 -12.17
CA LEU A 36 -9.67 8.09 -11.59
C LEU A 36 -10.57 7.75 -10.39
N GLY A 37 -10.70 6.45 -10.10
CA GLY A 37 -11.50 5.92 -8.99
C GLY A 37 -10.91 6.14 -7.59
N PHE A 38 -9.78 6.81 -7.49
CA PHE A 38 -9.05 7.07 -6.26
C PHE A 38 -8.61 8.53 -6.14
N ALA A 39 -8.30 8.95 -4.93
CA ALA A 39 -7.68 10.24 -4.63
C ALA A 39 -6.23 10.05 -4.20
N LEU A 40 -5.41 11.09 -4.42
CA LEU A 40 -4.01 11.12 -4.00
C LEU A 40 -3.80 12.26 -3.02
N GLN A 41 -3.10 11.99 -1.93
CA GLN A 41 -2.54 13.02 -1.06
C GLN A 41 -1.02 12.89 -1.06
N ARG A 42 -0.32 13.96 -1.47
CA ARG A 42 1.14 14.01 -1.37
C ARG A 42 1.56 14.05 0.11
N LEU A 43 2.56 13.24 0.43
CA LEU A 43 3.30 13.24 1.68
C LEU A 43 4.73 13.65 1.36
N SER A 44 5.28 14.52 2.19
CA SER A 44 6.61 15.11 1.99
C SER A 44 7.18 15.57 3.34
N PRO A 45 8.50 15.83 3.42
CA PRO A 45 9.12 16.40 4.63
C PRO A 45 8.48 17.71 5.09
N PHE A 46 7.90 18.46 4.16
CA PHE A 46 7.24 19.75 4.40
C PHE A 46 5.74 19.62 4.73
N SER A 47 5.23 18.40 4.89
CA SER A 47 3.84 18.18 5.27
C SER A 47 3.57 18.72 6.69
N ALA A 48 2.35 19.20 6.95
CA ALA A 48 1.95 19.71 8.26
C ALA A 48 0.94 18.79 8.96
N GLY A 49 0.86 18.87 10.28
CA GLY A 49 -0.12 18.16 11.09
C GLY A 49 -0.03 16.63 10.96
N ALA A 50 -1.17 15.96 10.77
CA ALA A 50 -1.24 14.50 10.64
C ALA A 50 -0.40 13.94 9.48
N ALA A 51 -0.30 14.67 8.37
CA ALA A 51 0.48 14.26 7.21
C ALA A 51 2.00 14.26 7.49
N ALA A 52 2.46 15.12 8.40
CA ALA A 52 3.87 15.14 8.85
C ALA A 52 4.21 13.87 9.64
N GLN A 53 3.33 13.46 10.55
CA GLN A 53 3.51 12.24 11.34
C GLN A 53 3.47 11.00 10.45
N GLU A 54 2.57 10.99 9.45
CA GLU A 54 2.49 9.94 8.44
C GLU A 54 3.79 9.83 7.63
N TRP A 55 4.35 10.98 7.20
CA TRP A 55 5.64 11.04 6.53
C TRP A 55 6.77 10.46 7.38
N GLU A 56 6.88 10.85 8.65
CA GLU A 56 7.94 10.34 9.54
C GLU A 56 7.84 8.82 9.75
N HIS A 57 6.63 8.29 9.93
CA HIS A 57 6.43 6.85 10.02
C HIS A 57 6.82 6.12 8.73
N LEU A 58 6.40 6.64 7.57
CA LEU A 58 6.75 6.06 6.28
C LEU A 58 8.25 6.11 6.03
N LYS A 59 8.89 7.23 6.36
CA LYS A 59 10.35 7.40 6.26
C LYS A 59 11.09 6.41 7.17
N ALA A 60 10.64 6.24 8.40
CA ALA A 60 11.23 5.26 9.32
C ALA A 60 11.07 3.82 8.80
N LEU A 61 9.93 3.49 8.19
CA LEU A 61 9.71 2.19 7.55
C LEU A 61 10.63 2.00 6.35
N TRP A 62 10.72 3.01 5.47
CA TRP A 62 11.64 3.03 4.33
C TRP A 62 13.08 2.80 4.78
N ASP A 63 13.60 3.61 5.69
CA ASP A 63 15.00 3.56 6.13
C ASP A 63 15.37 2.20 6.77
N LYS A 64 14.40 1.53 7.42
CA LYS A 64 14.56 0.18 8.00
C LYS A 64 14.47 -0.95 6.97
N SER A 65 13.76 -0.74 5.86
CA SER A 65 13.45 -1.78 4.88
C SER A 65 14.58 -2.10 3.88
N TRP A 66 15.70 -1.37 3.94
CA TRP A 66 16.89 -1.56 3.08
C TRP A 66 17.95 -2.46 3.71
N GLY A 67 17.53 -3.63 4.21
CA GLY A 67 18.34 -4.48 5.10
C GLY A 67 19.68 -4.95 4.54
N ARG A 68 19.82 -5.13 3.22
CA ARG A 68 21.06 -5.68 2.61
C ARG A 68 21.96 -4.63 1.95
N ARG A 69 21.48 -3.40 1.73
CA ARG A 69 22.26 -2.36 1.04
C ARG A 69 23.09 -1.51 2.04
N PRO A 70 24.37 -1.22 1.72
CA PRO A 70 25.18 -0.24 2.44
C PRO A 70 24.44 1.11 2.55
N LYS A 71 24.54 1.78 3.70
CA LYS A 71 23.72 2.95 4.03
C LYS A 71 23.88 4.11 3.04
N ASP A 72 25.08 4.28 2.51
CA ASP A 72 25.50 5.26 1.51
C ASP A 72 24.94 5.00 0.10
N THR A 73 24.50 3.77 -0.18
CA THR A 73 23.93 3.37 -1.48
C THR A 73 22.41 3.28 -1.47
N ARG A 74 21.77 3.60 -0.34
CA ARG A 74 20.30 3.50 -0.21
C ARG A 74 19.65 4.69 -0.92
N PRO A 75 18.61 4.46 -1.74
CA PRO A 75 17.87 5.55 -2.34
C PRO A 75 17.19 6.39 -1.26
N ALA A 76 17.23 7.70 -1.44
CA ALA A 76 16.50 8.64 -0.59
C ALA A 76 15.01 8.61 -0.93
N LEU A 77 14.15 8.61 0.10
CA LEU A 77 12.72 8.82 -0.07
C LEU A 77 12.47 10.32 -0.33
N VAL A 78 12.21 10.68 -1.59
CA VAL A 78 12.01 12.08 -2.02
C VAL A 78 10.56 12.55 -1.84
N GLY A 79 9.62 11.62 -1.87
CA GLY A 79 8.19 11.90 -1.71
C GLY A 79 7.38 10.62 -1.70
N ALA A 80 6.13 10.75 -1.26
CA ALA A 80 5.17 9.65 -1.30
C ALA A 80 3.76 10.18 -1.57
N TYR A 81 2.89 9.29 -2.03
CA TYR A 81 1.48 9.61 -2.22
C TYR A 81 0.63 8.59 -1.49
N ARG A 82 -0.26 9.07 -0.63
CA ARG A 82 -1.31 8.26 -0.02
C ARG A 82 -2.42 8.07 -1.04
N ILE A 83 -2.74 6.80 -1.33
CA ILE A 83 -3.81 6.41 -2.23
C ILE A 83 -5.08 6.20 -1.41
N GLN A 84 -6.17 6.87 -1.79
CA GLN A 84 -7.46 6.74 -1.14
C GLN A 84 -8.49 6.22 -2.12
N ASN A 85 -8.77 4.93 -2.03
CA ASN A 85 -9.79 4.25 -2.83
C ASN A 85 -10.79 3.56 -1.89
N LYS A 86 -11.96 4.20 -1.72
CA LYS A 86 -13.02 3.72 -0.82
C LYS A 86 -13.53 2.32 -1.20
N GLY A 87 -13.61 2.02 -2.50
CA GLY A 87 -14.05 0.72 -2.99
C GLY A 87 -13.10 -0.39 -2.54
N LEU A 88 -11.80 -0.18 -2.78
CA LEU A 88 -10.76 -1.16 -2.40
C LEU A 88 -10.64 -1.35 -0.89
N LEU A 89 -10.70 -0.27 -0.10
CA LEU A 89 -10.68 -0.37 1.36
C LEU A 89 -11.87 -1.16 1.90
N THR A 90 -13.05 -0.93 1.33
CA THR A 90 -14.27 -1.68 1.70
C THR A 90 -14.14 -3.15 1.30
N GLY A 91 -13.65 -3.43 0.09
CA GLY A 91 -13.41 -4.78 -0.40
C GLY A 91 -12.40 -5.55 0.46
N PHE A 92 -11.31 -4.89 0.88
CA PHE A 92 -10.32 -5.47 1.77
C PHE A 92 -10.93 -5.85 3.13
N ALA A 93 -11.68 -4.93 3.76
CA ALA A 93 -12.34 -5.21 5.03
C ALA A 93 -13.32 -6.39 4.92
N ALA A 94 -14.12 -6.43 3.85
CA ALA A 94 -15.05 -7.53 3.59
C ALA A 94 -14.32 -8.88 3.38
N ALA A 95 -13.22 -8.88 2.61
CA ALA A 95 -12.40 -10.07 2.38
C ALA A 95 -11.80 -10.59 3.70
N ARG A 96 -11.31 -9.69 4.57
CA ARG A 96 -10.80 -10.06 5.90
C ARG A 96 -11.88 -10.69 6.76
N GLN A 97 -13.08 -10.11 6.81
CA GLN A 97 -14.21 -10.68 7.57
C GLN A 97 -14.60 -12.07 7.05
N ALA A 98 -14.59 -12.27 5.72
CA ALA A 98 -14.84 -13.58 5.12
C ALA A 98 -13.74 -14.60 5.45
N MET A 99 -12.48 -14.18 5.60
CA MET A 99 -11.40 -15.05 6.06
C MET A 99 -11.57 -15.41 7.55
N LEU A 100 -11.86 -14.44 8.41
CA LEU A 100 -12.11 -14.69 9.83
C LEU A 100 -13.27 -15.65 10.05
N ALA A 101 -14.37 -15.50 9.30
CA ALA A 101 -15.51 -16.40 9.38
C ALA A 101 -15.17 -17.85 9.01
N LYS A 102 -14.13 -18.08 8.19
CA LYS A 102 -13.61 -19.43 7.86
C LYS A 102 -12.62 -19.95 8.89
N LEU A 103 -12.03 -19.05 9.68
CA LEU A 103 -11.11 -19.38 10.75
C LEU A 103 -11.83 -19.53 12.11
N SER A 104 -13.16 -19.48 12.13
CA SER A 104 -13.92 -19.63 13.38
C SER A 104 -13.90 -21.08 13.90
N PRO A 105 -14.06 -21.28 15.22
CA PRO A 105 -14.17 -22.59 15.87
C PRO A 105 -15.12 -23.57 15.16
N ASP A 106 -16.26 -23.05 14.68
CA ASP A 106 -17.32 -23.85 14.07
C ASP A 106 -16.88 -24.56 12.77
N ASN A 107 -15.78 -24.12 12.15
CA ASN A 107 -15.26 -24.72 10.92
C ASN A 107 -14.26 -25.86 11.18
N PHE A 108 -13.89 -26.11 12.43
CA PHE A 108 -12.82 -27.05 12.75
C PHE A 108 -13.25 -28.12 13.74
N ALA A 109 -12.81 -29.36 13.50
CA ALA A 109 -13.20 -30.52 14.27
C ALA A 109 -12.70 -30.49 15.73
N ASP A 110 -11.67 -29.69 16.01
CA ASP A 110 -11.12 -29.47 17.35
C ASP A 110 -11.90 -28.40 18.14
N GLY A 111 -12.84 -27.69 17.51
CA GLY A 111 -13.57 -26.57 18.12
C GLY A 111 -12.66 -25.38 18.45
N CYS A 112 -11.45 -25.32 17.90
CA CYS A 112 -10.49 -24.25 18.15
C CYS A 112 -10.51 -23.25 16.99
N GLY A 113 -10.74 -21.99 17.31
CA GLY A 113 -10.62 -20.88 16.38
C GLY A 113 -9.16 -20.62 16.00
N ARG A 114 -8.95 -20.20 14.75
CA ARG A 114 -7.65 -19.85 14.16
C ARG A 114 -7.59 -18.38 13.74
N GLU A 115 -8.49 -17.54 14.25
CA GLU A 115 -8.58 -16.12 13.89
C GLU A 115 -7.28 -15.36 14.19
N GLY A 116 -6.54 -15.80 15.21
CA GLY A 116 -5.22 -15.25 15.56
C GLY A 116 -4.11 -15.53 14.54
N GLU A 117 -4.31 -16.49 13.62
CA GLU A 117 -3.37 -16.77 12.53
C GLU A 117 -3.49 -15.75 11.38
N LEU A 118 -4.59 -14.98 11.34
CA LEU A 118 -4.78 -13.96 10.31
C LEU A 118 -4.06 -12.66 10.71
N SER A 119 -2.91 -12.40 10.08
CA SER A 119 -2.17 -11.15 10.22
C SER A 119 -2.50 -10.14 9.12
N VAL A 120 -2.30 -8.85 9.43
CA VAL A 120 -2.34 -7.75 8.46
C VAL A 120 -1.01 -7.02 8.56
N GLU A 121 -0.29 -6.97 7.45
CA GLU A 121 1.06 -6.44 7.39
C GLU A 121 1.20 -5.38 6.29
N LEU A 122 2.09 -4.42 6.50
CA LEU A 122 2.53 -3.51 5.44
C LEU A 122 3.74 -4.11 4.74
N LEU A 123 3.58 -4.35 3.44
CA LEU A 123 4.60 -4.94 2.60
C LEU A 123 4.84 -4.07 1.37
N TRP A 124 6.04 -4.18 0.82
CA TRP A 124 6.45 -3.50 -0.40
C TRP A 124 6.03 -4.29 -1.63
N HIS A 125 5.57 -3.57 -2.65
CA HIS A 125 5.29 -4.13 -3.97
C HIS A 125 5.98 -3.27 -5.03
N GLY A 126 6.79 -3.89 -5.88
CA GLY A 126 7.38 -3.26 -7.06
C GLY A 126 6.71 -3.77 -8.32
N THR A 127 6.41 -2.87 -9.26
CA THR A 127 5.90 -3.22 -10.59
C THR A 127 6.71 -2.54 -11.68
N LYS A 128 6.98 -3.26 -12.77
CA LYS A 128 7.88 -2.83 -13.86
C LYS A 128 7.22 -1.88 -14.84
N GLN A 129 5.92 -1.59 -14.67
CA GLN A 129 5.16 -0.74 -15.58
C GLN A 129 4.46 0.37 -14.80
N ALA A 130 4.68 1.62 -15.20
CA ALA A 130 3.99 2.76 -14.61
C ALA A 130 2.46 2.69 -14.79
N GLY A 131 1.99 2.16 -15.93
CA GLY A 131 0.56 1.92 -16.16
C GLY A 131 -0.05 0.97 -15.12
N ALA A 132 0.67 -0.09 -14.76
CA ALA A 132 0.22 -1.03 -13.73
C ALA A 132 0.09 -0.37 -12.35
N LEU A 133 0.87 0.66 -12.02
CA LEU A 133 0.67 1.42 -10.77
C LEU A 133 -0.71 2.09 -10.75
N VAL A 134 -1.11 2.72 -11.87
CA VAL A 134 -2.41 3.39 -11.98
C VAL A 134 -3.54 2.38 -11.85
N ASP A 135 -3.41 1.24 -12.54
CA ASP A 135 -4.42 0.18 -12.50
C ASP A 135 -4.52 -0.43 -11.09
N ILE A 136 -3.40 -0.73 -10.42
CA ILE A 136 -3.39 -1.21 -9.02
C ILE A 136 -4.05 -0.19 -8.07
N CYS A 137 -3.78 1.11 -8.24
CA CYS A 137 -4.39 2.15 -7.40
C CYS A 137 -5.91 2.28 -7.64
N GLY A 138 -6.36 2.03 -8.87
CA GLY A 138 -7.77 2.14 -9.28
C GLY A 138 -8.60 0.90 -8.98
N GLU A 139 -8.04 -0.27 -9.26
CA GLU A 139 -8.77 -1.54 -9.35
C GLU A 139 -8.27 -2.57 -8.33
N GLY A 140 -7.15 -2.29 -7.66
CA GLY A 140 -6.55 -3.16 -6.66
C GLY A 140 -5.62 -4.20 -7.27
N PHE A 141 -5.15 -5.11 -6.43
CA PHE A 141 -4.35 -6.25 -6.87
C PHE A 141 -5.26 -7.34 -7.42
N ASP A 142 -5.05 -7.71 -8.67
CA ASP A 142 -5.84 -8.74 -9.35
C ASP A 142 -4.95 -9.74 -10.10
N ARG A 143 -5.58 -10.63 -10.89
CA ARG A 143 -4.83 -11.65 -11.67
C ARG A 143 -4.10 -11.05 -12.86
N ALA A 144 -4.48 -9.88 -13.37
CA ALA A 144 -3.75 -9.16 -14.40
C ALA A 144 -2.42 -8.62 -13.87
N CYS A 145 -2.36 -8.28 -12.58
CA CYS A 145 -1.14 -7.86 -11.89
C CYS A 145 -0.21 -9.03 -11.48
N ALA A 146 -0.67 -10.28 -11.65
CA ALA A 146 0.04 -11.45 -11.15
C ALA A 146 1.24 -11.84 -12.04
N ALA A 147 2.41 -11.96 -11.41
CA ALA A 147 3.59 -12.56 -12.04
C ALA A 147 3.63 -14.07 -11.78
N THR A 148 4.39 -14.81 -12.60
CA THR A 148 4.76 -16.19 -12.28
C THR A 148 6.14 -16.18 -11.64
N CYS A 149 6.29 -16.81 -10.47
CA CYS A 149 7.58 -16.99 -9.81
C CYS A 149 7.69 -18.38 -9.16
N ALA A 150 8.70 -18.59 -8.33
CA ALA A 150 8.96 -19.86 -7.63
C ALA A 150 7.76 -20.41 -6.82
N TYR A 151 6.81 -19.57 -6.41
CA TYR A 151 5.65 -19.95 -5.59
C TYR A 151 4.33 -19.96 -6.36
N GLY A 152 4.36 -20.04 -7.68
CA GLY A 152 3.17 -20.09 -8.54
C GLY A 152 2.87 -18.78 -9.25
N LYS A 153 1.59 -18.53 -9.55
CA LYS A 153 1.13 -17.29 -10.20
C LYS A 153 0.33 -16.46 -9.19
N GLY A 154 0.81 -15.25 -8.88
CA GLY A 154 0.16 -14.38 -7.91
C GLY A 154 0.73 -12.96 -7.87
N CYS A 155 0.14 -12.12 -7.02
CA CYS A 155 0.73 -10.83 -6.65
C CYS A 155 1.74 -11.05 -5.53
N TYR A 156 2.94 -10.52 -5.69
CA TYR A 156 4.05 -10.71 -4.74
C TYR A 156 4.31 -9.45 -3.94
N PHE A 157 4.60 -9.65 -2.67
CA PHE A 157 4.90 -8.60 -1.71
C PHE A 157 6.16 -8.96 -0.95
N ALA A 158 6.92 -7.95 -0.50
CA ALA A 158 8.18 -8.14 0.19
C ALA A 158 8.22 -7.33 1.49
N ALA A 159 8.77 -7.92 2.55
CA ALA A 159 9.00 -7.18 3.80
C ALA A 159 10.10 -6.10 3.65
N ASN A 160 11.01 -6.28 2.70
CA ASN A 160 12.12 -5.37 2.44
C ASN A 160 11.93 -4.62 1.11
N ALA A 161 12.22 -3.32 1.11
CA ALA A 161 12.12 -2.49 -0.08
C ALA A 161 13.19 -2.86 -1.12
N ASP A 162 14.37 -3.31 -0.68
CA ASP A 162 15.46 -3.71 -1.58
C ASP A 162 15.10 -4.87 -2.53
N PHE A 163 14.20 -5.75 -2.09
CA PHE A 163 13.69 -6.84 -2.91
C PHE A 163 12.59 -6.36 -3.85
N ALA A 164 11.66 -5.52 -3.37
CA ALA A 164 10.62 -4.94 -4.21
C ALA A 164 11.18 -4.01 -5.30
N ASP A 165 12.25 -3.27 -5.00
CA ASP A 165 12.96 -2.36 -5.91
C ASP A 165 13.44 -3.05 -7.20
N GLN A 166 13.82 -4.33 -7.11
CA GLN A 166 14.21 -5.13 -8.28
C GLN A 166 13.09 -5.30 -9.32
N TYR A 167 11.85 -5.04 -8.90
CA TYR A 167 10.66 -5.10 -9.73
C TYR A 167 10.04 -3.72 -9.95
N ALA A 168 10.60 -2.64 -9.39
CA ALA A 168 10.09 -1.30 -9.57
C ALA A 168 10.44 -0.75 -10.97
N CYS A 169 9.50 -0.01 -11.57
CA CYS A 169 9.75 0.75 -12.78
C CYS A 169 10.59 1.99 -12.46
N ALA A 170 11.53 2.31 -13.35
CA ALA A 170 12.13 3.63 -13.37
C ALA A 170 11.07 4.63 -13.88
N VAL A 171 10.65 5.55 -13.02
CA VAL A 171 9.78 6.67 -13.40
C VAL A 171 10.56 7.95 -13.18
N HIS A 172 10.72 8.71 -14.26
CA HIS A 172 11.27 10.04 -14.15
C HIS A 172 10.17 10.99 -13.66
N VAL A 173 10.37 11.62 -12.51
CA VAL A 173 9.49 12.68 -12.01
C VAL A 173 9.94 14.00 -12.62
N PRO A 174 9.15 14.66 -13.49
CA PRO A 174 9.54 15.93 -14.08
C PRO A 174 9.63 17.02 -13.00
N GLY A 175 10.71 17.80 -13.00
CA GLY A 175 10.88 18.97 -12.11
C GLY A 175 11.61 18.69 -10.79
N GLU A 176 12.02 17.46 -10.52
CA GLU A 176 13.01 17.13 -9.48
C GLU A 176 14.34 16.81 -10.19
N GLY A 177 15.03 17.88 -10.58
CA GLY A 177 16.32 17.99 -11.28
C GLY A 177 17.01 16.72 -11.79
N ASP A 178 17.27 16.69 -13.10
CA ASP A 178 18.53 16.14 -13.61
C ASP A 178 19.66 16.85 -12.87
N VAL A 179 20.27 16.15 -11.92
CA VAL A 179 21.62 16.50 -11.51
C VAL A 179 22.50 15.86 -12.57
N ASP A 180 22.80 16.63 -13.61
CA ASP A 180 23.84 16.30 -14.58
C ASP A 180 25.09 15.85 -13.81
N GLY A 181 25.47 14.60 -14.03
CA GLY A 181 26.71 13.98 -13.58
C GLY A 181 27.28 13.14 -14.70
#